data_AF-A0A836ZT06-F1
#
_entry.id   AF-A0A836ZT06-F1
#
_cell.length_a   1.000
_cell.length_b   1.000
_cell.length_c   1.000
_cell.angle_alpha   90.00
_cell.angle_beta   90.00
_cell.angle_gamma   90.00
#
_symmetry.space_group_name_H-M   'P 1'
#
loop_
_entity.id
_entity.type
_entity.pdbx_description
1 polymer ?
#
loop_
_entity_poly.entity_id
_entity_poly.type
_entity_poly.pdbx_seq_one_letter_code
_entity_poly.pdbx_strand_id
1 'polypeptide(L)'
;CHIGSIEIGKQADLICVDLAALETQPLHHVLSQLIYSAGRHQVTDVWIAGKPKLVQRELIDMDTAALVANARQWRERIRTVRA
;
A
#
# COMPACT_ATOMS: atom_id res chain seq x y z
N CYS A 1 -2.62 -9.85 21.58
CA CYS A 1 -2.40 -9.05 20.35
C CYS A 1 -2.17 -10.00 19.17
N HIS A 2 -3.04 -9.99 18.15
CA HIS A 2 -2.98 -10.94 17.02
C HIS A 2 -2.32 -10.36 15.75
N ILE A 3 -1.99 -9.07 15.76
CA ILE A 3 -1.44 -8.28 14.63
C ILE A 3 -0.40 -7.27 15.16
N GLY A 4 0.39 -6.67 14.27
CA GLY A 4 1.27 -5.53 14.58
C GLY A 4 2.70 -5.88 14.97
N SER A 5 3.07 -7.16 15.03
CA SER A 5 4.46 -7.60 15.08
C SER A 5 4.64 -8.94 14.37
N ILE A 6 5.86 -9.19 13.89
CA ILE A 6 6.21 -10.41 13.16
C ILE A 6 6.67 -11.47 14.16
N GLU A 7 5.73 -12.25 14.67
CA GLU A 7 5.97 -13.34 15.62
C GLU A 7 5.19 -14.59 15.21
N ILE A 8 5.72 -15.76 15.56
CA ILE A 8 5.06 -17.05 15.29
C ILE A 8 3.70 -17.09 15.99
N GLY A 9 2.67 -17.53 15.27
CA GLY A 9 1.29 -17.62 15.76
C GLY A 9 0.44 -16.37 15.57
N LYS A 10 0.99 -15.29 14.99
CA LYS A 10 0.22 -14.10 14.58
C LYS A 10 -0.27 -14.21 13.14
N GLN A 11 -1.25 -13.37 12.79
CA GLN A 11 -1.72 -13.29 11.41
C GLN A 11 -0.59 -12.74 10.51
N ALA A 12 -0.49 -13.29 9.29
CA ALA A 12 0.50 -12.87 8.31
C ALA A 12 0.06 -11.56 7.61
N ASP A 13 0.08 -10.47 8.37
CA ASP A 13 -0.11 -9.11 7.89
C ASP A 13 1.27 -8.51 7.61
N LEU A 14 1.70 -8.59 6.35
CA LEU A 14 3.06 -8.29 5.94
C LEU A 14 3.07 -7.32 4.75
N ILE A 15 4.09 -6.47 4.70
CA ILE A 15 4.35 -5.57 3.58
C ILE A 15 5.80 -5.72 3.12
N CYS A 16 6.01 -5.71 1.81
CA CYS A 16 7.33 -5.59 1.19
C CYS A 16 7.53 -4.16 0.70
N VAL A 17 8.65 -3.55 1.09
CA VAL A 17 9.06 -2.22 0.66
C VAL A 17 10.35 -2.37 -0.14
N ASP A 18 10.34 -1.91 -1.38
CA ASP A 18 11.52 -1.86 -2.24
C ASP A 18 12.42 -0.69 -1.83
N LEU A 19 13.61 -1.02 -1.32
CA LEU A 19 14.64 -0.06 -0.92
C LEU A 19 15.77 0.06 -1.95
N ALA A 20 15.67 -0.65 -3.09
CA ALA A 20 16.65 -0.56 -4.17
C ALA A 20 16.48 0.72 -5.02
N ALA A 21 15.37 1.42 -4.85
CA ALA A 21 15.09 2.68 -5.52
C ALA A 21 16.09 3.79 -5.13
N LEU A 22 16.31 4.75 -6.05
CA LEU A 22 17.29 5.83 -5.88
C LEU A 22 17.01 6.68 -4.64
N GLU A 23 15.74 6.91 -4.32
CA GLU A 23 15.28 7.71 -3.18
C GLU A 23 15.68 7.11 -1.83
N THR A 24 15.98 5.81 -1.81
CA THR A 24 16.39 5.06 -0.62
C THR A 24 17.86 4.62 -0.70
N GLN A 25 18.66 5.25 -1.55
CA GLN A 25 20.09 5.02 -1.61
C GLN A 25 20.87 6.28 -1.19
N PRO A 26 21.96 6.13 -0.41
CA PRO A 26 22.50 4.90 0.18
C PRO A 26 21.69 4.37 1.39
N LEU A 27 21.56 3.05 1.51
CA LEU A 27 20.88 2.37 2.63
C LEU A 27 21.80 2.23 3.85
N HIS A 28 21.78 3.23 4.74
CA HIS A 28 22.55 3.19 6.00
C HIS A 28 21.77 2.56 7.16
N HIS A 29 20.53 2.97 7.35
CA HIS A 29 19.65 2.49 8.43
C HIS A 29 18.25 2.23 7.89
N VAL A 30 17.89 0.95 7.77
CA VAL A 30 16.60 0.50 7.24
C VAL A 30 15.42 1.17 7.96
N LEU A 31 15.44 1.25 9.29
CA LEU A 31 14.35 1.86 10.07
C LEU A 31 14.21 3.36 9.80
N SER A 32 15.32 4.10 9.84
CA SER A 32 15.31 5.53 9.51
C SER A 32 14.82 5.75 8.09
N GLN A 33 15.22 4.88 7.16
CA GLN A 33 14.84 5.00 5.77
C GLN A 33 13.35 4.71 5.56
N LEU A 34 12.79 3.70 6.24
CA LEU A 34 11.36 3.41 6.21
C LEU A 34 10.50 4.56 6.75
N ILE A 35 10.99 5.30 7.75
CA ILE A 35 10.22 6.39 8.37
C ILE A 35 10.39 7.72 7.63
N TYR A 36 11.61 8.05 7.20
CA TYR A 36 11.94 9.40 6.72
C TYR A 36 12.11 9.53 5.21
N SER A 37 12.39 8.43 4.51
CA SER A 37 12.70 8.47 3.07
C SER A 37 11.79 7.60 2.24
N ALA A 38 11.22 6.54 2.82
CA ALA A 38 10.45 5.59 2.06
C ALA A 38 9.09 6.18 1.67
N GLY A 39 8.82 6.19 0.37
CA GLY A 39 7.55 6.65 -0.17
C GLY A 39 6.51 5.53 -0.14
N ARG A 40 5.22 5.89 -0.03
CA ARG A 40 4.10 4.92 -0.18
C ARG A 40 4.14 4.12 -1.48
N HIS A 41 4.79 4.67 -2.50
CA HIS A 41 4.92 4.05 -3.81
C HIS A 41 5.98 2.95 -3.81
N GLN A 42 6.84 2.83 -2.81
CA GLN A 42 7.86 1.77 -2.76
C GLN A 42 7.32 0.45 -2.20
N VAL A 43 6.06 0.43 -1.74
CA VAL A 43 5.38 -0.81 -1.35
C VAL A 43 5.10 -1.64 -2.60
N THR A 44 5.68 -2.84 -2.68
CA THR A 44 5.53 -3.74 -3.83
C THR A 44 4.48 -4.80 -3.59
N ASP A 45 4.47 -5.39 -2.40
CA ASP A 45 3.63 -6.55 -2.08
C ASP A 45 3.02 -6.40 -0.69
N VAL A 46 1.77 -6.82 -0.55
CA VAL A 46 0.99 -6.72 0.69
C VAL A 46 0.20 -8.00 0.88
N TRP A 47 0.29 -8.55 2.09
CA TRP A 47 -0.51 -9.67 2.54
C TRP A 47 -1.31 -9.29 3.78
N ILE A 48 -2.57 -9.75 3.82
CA ILE A 48 -3.44 -9.63 4.99
C ILE A 48 -3.92 -11.04 5.34
N ALA A 49 -3.69 -11.49 6.57
CA ALA A 49 -3.96 -12.84 7.03
C ALA A 49 -3.41 -13.92 6.08
N GLY A 50 -2.23 -13.67 5.49
CA GLY A 50 -1.58 -14.56 4.51
C GLY A 50 -2.17 -14.54 3.11
N LYS A 51 -3.21 -13.73 2.85
CA LYS A 51 -3.79 -13.57 1.52
C LYS A 51 -3.13 -12.39 0.80
N PRO A 52 -2.60 -12.57 -0.41
CA PRO A 52 -2.01 -11.47 -1.18
C PRO A 52 -3.11 -10.49 -1.58
N LYS A 53 -2.85 -9.20 -1.38
CA LYS A 53 -3.73 -8.08 -1.73
C LYS A 53 -3.08 -7.08 -2.69
N LEU A 54 -1.76 -7.02 -2.66
CA LEU A 54 -0.95 -6.33 -3.65
C LEU A 54 0.19 -7.28 -4.04
N VAL A 55 0.43 -7.47 -5.33
CA VAL A 55 1.58 -8.25 -5.84
C VAL A 55 2.24 -7.45 -6.94
N GLN A 56 3.54 -7.19 -6.84
CA GLN A 56 4.28 -6.38 -7.82
C GLN A 56 3.60 -5.04 -8.13
N ARG A 57 2.98 -4.42 -7.11
CA ARG A 57 2.21 -3.16 -7.18
C ARG A 57 0.86 -3.26 -7.91
N GLU A 58 0.45 -4.46 -8.29
CA GLU A 58 -0.87 -4.72 -8.86
C GLU A 58 -1.84 -5.13 -7.75
N LEU A 59 -2.99 -4.45 -7.67
CA LEU A 59 -4.02 -4.74 -6.68
C LEU A 59 -4.78 -6.00 -7.07
N ILE A 60 -4.81 -6.98 -6.18
CA ILE A 60 -5.57 -8.21 -6.38
C ILE A 60 -7.03 -7.97 -5.98
N ASP A 61 -7.96 -8.51 -6.77
CA ASP A 61 -9.41 -8.40 -6.59
C ASP A 61 -9.98 -6.96 -6.69
N MET A 62 -9.23 -6.00 -7.25
CA MET A 62 -9.66 -4.62 -7.40
C MET A 62 -9.38 -4.08 -8.80
N ASP A 63 -10.44 -3.63 -9.47
CA ASP A 63 -10.32 -2.89 -10.73
C ASP A 63 -10.10 -1.40 -10.44
N THR A 64 -8.86 -0.95 -10.62
CA THR A 64 -8.46 0.45 -10.44
C THR A 64 -9.17 1.39 -11.41
N ALA A 65 -9.48 0.95 -12.63
CA ALA A 65 -10.17 1.77 -13.61
C ALA A 65 -11.64 1.97 -13.20
N ALA A 66 -12.31 0.91 -12.73
CA ALA A 66 -13.66 1.00 -12.18
C ALA A 66 -13.72 1.91 -10.93
N LEU A 67 -12.72 1.83 -10.05
CA LEU A 67 -12.62 2.70 -8.87
C LEU A 67 -12.48 4.17 -9.27
N VAL A 68 -11.62 4.48 -10.24
CA VAL A 68 -11.45 5.85 -10.75
C VAL A 68 -12.72 6.35 -11.43
N ALA A 69 -13.41 5.51 -12.20
CA ALA A 69 -14.68 5.84 -12.83
C ALA A 69 -15.77 6.15 -11.79
N ASN A 70 -15.88 5.32 -10.75
CA ASN A 70 -16.82 5.52 -9.64
C ASN A 70 -16.52 6.82 -8.89
N ALA A 71 -15.25 7.09 -8.58
CA ALA A 71 -14.84 8.34 -7.95
C ALA A 71 -15.19 9.59 -8.80
N ARG A 72 -15.02 9.52 -10.13
CA ARG A 72 -15.43 10.60 -11.05
C ARG A 72 -16.96 10.79 -11.05
N GLN A 73 -17.73 9.70 -11.01
CA GLN A 73 -19.18 9.77 -10.94
C GLN A 73 -19.65 10.45 -9.64
N TRP A 74 -19.05 10.11 -8.50
CA TRP A 74 -19.34 10.76 -7.22
C TRP A 74 -18.97 12.24 -7.23
N ARG A 75 -17.82 12.60 -7.81
CA ARG A 75 -17.43 14.01 -7.96
C ARG A 75 -18.51 14.81 -8.68
N GLU A 76 -19.10 14.25 -9.73
CA GLU A 76 -20.13 14.94 -10.51
C GLU A 76 -21.44 15.06 -9.74
N ARG A 77 -21.85 14.02 -9.00
CA ARG A 77 -23.02 14.09 -8.09
C ARG A 77 -22.85 15.15 -6.99
N ILE A 78 -21.66 15.25 -6.41
CA ILE A 78 -21.38 16.25 -5.37
C ILE A 78 -21.40 17.66 -5.95
N ARG A 79 -20.88 17.85 -7.17
CA ARG A 79 -20.95 19.13 -7.87
C ARG A 79 -22.38 19.61 -8.06
N THR A 80 -23.30 18.72 -8.44
CA THR A 80 -24.71 19.06 -8.64
C THR A 80 -25.47 19.37 -7.35
N VAL A 81 -25.01 18.89 -6.19
CA VAL A 81 -25.64 19.15 -4.88
C VAL A 81 -25.19 20.49 -4.27
N ARG A 82 -24.07 21.05 -4.73
CA ARG A 82 -23.52 22.35 -4.29
C ARG A 82 -23.86 23.52 -5.23
N ALA A 83 -24.69 23.30 -6.25
CA ALA A 83 -25.22 24.32 -7.15
C ALA A 83 -26.67 24.63 -6.78
#